data_AF-A0A9Q0VB96-F1
#
_entry.id   AF-A0A9Q0VB96-F1
#
_cell.length_a   1.000
_cell.length_b   1.000
_cell.length_c   1.000
_cell.angle_alpha   90.00
_cell.angle_beta   90.00
_cell.angle_gamma   90.00
#
_symmetry.space_group_name_H-M   'P 1'
#
loop_
_entity.id
_entity.type
_entity.pdbx_description
1 polymer ?
#
loop_
_entity_poly.entity_id
_entity_poly.type
_entity_poly.pdbx_seq_one_letter_code
_entity_poly.pdbx_strand_id
1 'polypeptide(L)'
;MINCPLLLVQVTRLRCGGIVFALRLNHTMSDATGLNQFLSAMCEMVHGARTPSVQPVWERHILMARNPPQVTCSHHEYDQLADTAADNVPLTMKTHRSFIFGPADISAIRGLAPPHLRHCSTFDVLTAFLWRCRTIALQPNPNDEMRIIVIVNARNRFNPPLPRGYYGNCTGYSVAMATAGEISRNSLGFTLGLVRKAKANVTEEYMRSVADLMVIKGRPWYTMVRSYLVSDVTRAMFAEMNFGWGKPKFAGPAKGNVASFQILYRNKNGEDGILVTLCLPTPAMERFEKEVDGTFKEQSNGGGDAKSPLSSL
;
A
#
# COMPACT_ATOMS: atom_id res chain seq x y z
N MET A 1 -9.14 2.64 20.94
CA MET A 1 -9.39 1.32 21.56
C MET A 1 -8.43 1.14 22.73
N ILE A 2 -8.89 1.50 23.93
CA ILE A 2 -8.24 1.09 25.18
C ILE A 2 -8.71 -0.35 25.45
N ASN A 3 -7.92 -1.18 26.16
CA ASN A 3 -8.24 -2.57 26.48
C ASN A 3 -8.26 -3.58 25.31
N CYS A 4 -7.40 -3.40 24.30
CA CYS A 4 -7.16 -4.42 23.27
C CYS A 4 -5.70 -4.92 23.32
N PRO A 5 -5.44 -6.21 23.07
CA PRO A 5 -4.08 -6.74 23.01
C PRO A 5 -3.22 -5.98 22.00
N LEU A 6 -2.01 -5.61 22.40
CA LEU A 6 -1.07 -4.91 21.51
C LEU A 6 -0.50 -5.84 20.44
N LEU A 7 -0.33 -7.11 20.78
CA LEU A 7 0.23 -8.15 19.94
C LEU A 7 -0.47 -9.47 20.22
N LEU A 8 -0.86 -10.18 19.17
CA LEU A 8 -1.28 -11.57 19.23
C LEU A 8 -0.45 -12.36 18.22
N VAL A 9 0.02 -13.53 18.63
CA VAL A 9 0.80 -14.44 17.80
C VAL A 9 0.09 -15.79 17.77
N GLN A 10 -0.06 -16.35 16.58
CA GLN A 10 -0.61 -17.67 16.36
C GLN A 10 0.33 -18.48 15.48
N VAL A 11 0.68 -19.69 15.91
CA VAL A 11 1.41 -20.66 15.12
C VAL A 11 0.46 -21.80 14.79
N THR A 12 0.29 -22.11 13.51
CA THR A 12 -0.59 -23.17 13.04
C THR A 12 0.21 -24.17 12.23
N ARG A 13 0.24 -25.42 12.70
CA ARG A 13 0.87 -26.54 11.99
C ARG A 13 -0.15 -27.20 11.08
N LEU A 14 0.16 -27.26 9.80
CA LEU A 14 -0.67 -27.88 8.77
C LEU A 14 -0.42 -29.39 8.72
N ARG A 15 -1.41 -30.16 8.23
CA ARG A 15 -1.31 -31.63 8.10
C ARG A 15 -0.13 -32.08 7.22
N CYS A 16 0.25 -31.27 6.23
CA CYS A 16 1.40 -31.53 5.36
C CYS A 16 2.76 -31.19 5.98
N GLY A 17 2.80 -30.83 7.27
CA GLY A 17 4.02 -30.40 7.97
C GLY A 17 4.38 -28.93 7.78
N GLY A 18 3.68 -28.20 6.92
CA GLY A 18 3.84 -26.75 6.77
C GLY A 18 3.44 -25.97 8.03
N ILE A 19 3.98 -24.77 8.20
CA ILE A 19 3.70 -23.88 9.33
C ILE A 19 3.17 -22.55 8.80
N VAL A 20 2.11 -22.05 9.43
CA VAL A 20 1.64 -20.67 9.28
C VAL A 20 1.95 -19.92 10.57
N PHE A 21 2.74 -18.86 10.45
CA PHE A 21 3.01 -17.92 11.53
C PHE A 21 2.17 -16.66 11.27
N ALA A 22 1.19 -16.41 12.13
CA ALA A 22 0.29 -15.26 12.01
C ALA A 22 0.49 -14.30 13.18
N LEU A 23 0.49 -13.01 12.87
CA LEU A 23 0.67 -11.93 13.84
C LEU A 23 -0.43 -10.88 13.65
N ARG A 24 -1.05 -10.46 14.75
CA ARG A 24 -1.93 -9.29 14.79
C ARG A 24 -1.33 -8.24 15.71
N LEU A 25 -1.00 -7.09 15.13
CA LEU A 25 -0.43 -5.94 15.83
C LEU A 25 -1.48 -4.84 15.96
N ASN A 26 -1.57 -4.20 17.12
CA ASN A 26 -2.28 -2.94 17.22
C ASN A 26 -1.49 -1.86 16.47
N HIS A 27 -2.02 -1.41 15.32
CA HIS A 27 -1.35 -0.46 14.43
C HIS A 27 -1.06 0.90 15.08
N THR A 28 -1.66 1.23 16.23
CA THR A 28 -1.28 2.42 17.02
C THR A 28 0.14 2.31 17.57
N MET A 29 0.63 1.08 17.79
CA MET A 29 1.98 0.84 18.28
C MET A 29 3.04 1.11 17.23
N SER A 30 2.86 0.61 16.02
CA SER A 30 3.84 0.79 14.95
C SER A 30 3.24 0.57 13.56
N ASP A 31 3.91 1.14 12.56
CA ASP A 31 3.65 0.87 11.15
C ASP A 31 4.39 -0.40 10.68
N ALA A 32 4.28 -0.72 9.39
CA ALA A 32 4.95 -1.88 8.80
C ALA A 32 6.48 -1.89 8.99
N THR A 33 7.13 -0.71 9.07
CA THR A 33 8.58 -0.63 9.31
C THR A 33 8.90 -0.99 10.76
N GLY A 34 8.12 -0.50 11.72
CA GLY A 34 8.28 -0.91 13.11
C GLY A 34 7.95 -2.40 13.31
N LEU A 35 6.91 -2.93 12.66
CA LEU A 35 6.64 -4.37 12.67
C LEU A 35 7.83 -5.18 12.12
N ASN A 36 8.42 -4.74 11.00
CA ASN A 36 9.62 -5.38 10.46
C ASN A 36 10.78 -5.37 11.45
N GLN A 37 11.03 -4.25 12.14
CA GLN A 37 12.07 -4.17 13.16
C GLN A 37 11.84 -5.16 14.31
N PHE A 38 10.60 -5.27 14.79
CA PHE A 38 10.23 -6.24 15.82
C PHE A 38 10.44 -7.69 15.36
N LEU A 39 9.95 -8.03 14.16
CA LEU A 39 10.07 -9.38 13.61
C LEU A 39 11.52 -9.76 13.31
N SER A 40 12.33 -8.80 12.83
CA SER A 40 13.77 -9.00 12.59
C SER A 40 14.52 -9.31 13.90
N ALA A 41 14.24 -8.53 14.96
CA ALA A 41 14.79 -8.79 16.29
C ALA A 41 14.41 -10.19 16.82
N MET A 42 13.15 -10.62 16.63
CA MET A 42 12.74 -11.97 16.99
C MET A 42 13.49 -13.03 16.19
N CYS A 43 13.68 -12.84 14.88
CA CYS A 43 14.46 -13.76 14.05
C CYS A 43 15.90 -13.88 14.56
N GLU A 44 16.56 -12.76 14.87
CA GLU A 44 17.93 -12.75 15.42
C GLU A 44 18.01 -13.50 16.75
N MET A 45 17.08 -13.26 17.67
CA MET A 45 17.03 -13.92 18.98
C MET A 45 16.83 -15.43 18.87
N VAL A 46 15.97 -15.88 17.94
CA VAL A 46 15.79 -17.31 17.66
C VAL A 46 17.09 -17.98 17.18
N HIS A 47 17.99 -17.22 16.53
CA HIS A 47 19.30 -17.70 16.09
C HIS A 47 20.42 -17.45 17.13
N GLY A 48 20.06 -17.13 18.38
CA GLY A 48 21.00 -17.02 19.49
C GLY A 48 21.58 -15.62 19.72
N ALA A 49 21.10 -14.58 19.02
CA ALA A 49 21.50 -13.22 19.33
C ALA A 49 21.00 -12.81 20.72
N ARG A 50 21.88 -12.23 21.53
CA ARG A 50 21.53 -11.73 22.88
C ARG A 50 20.81 -10.38 22.85
N THR A 51 21.06 -9.59 21.80
CA THR A 51 20.49 -8.26 21.61
C THR A 51 20.17 -8.04 20.13
N PRO A 52 19.14 -7.23 19.81
CA PRO A 52 18.86 -6.85 18.43
C PRO A 52 20.02 -6.07 17.80
N SER A 53 20.29 -6.33 16.51
CA SER A 53 21.24 -5.56 15.71
C SER A 53 20.84 -4.09 15.54
N VAL A 54 19.54 -3.80 15.59
CA VAL A 54 18.97 -2.44 15.57
C VAL A 54 18.22 -2.22 16.87
N GLN A 55 18.81 -1.43 17.76
CA GLN A 55 18.19 -1.07 19.04
C GLN A 55 16.94 -0.20 18.82
N PRO A 56 15.82 -0.47 19.51
CA PRO A 56 14.62 0.35 19.39
C PRO A 56 14.85 1.73 20.02
N VAL A 57 14.47 2.77 19.30
CA VAL A 57 14.46 4.16 19.76
C VAL A 57 13.01 4.58 19.97
N TRP A 58 12.65 4.89 21.22
CA TRP A 58 11.28 5.15 21.66
C TRP A 58 10.88 6.63 21.62
N GLU A 59 11.71 7.49 21.04
CA GLU A 59 11.60 8.96 21.05
C GLU A 59 10.41 9.48 20.20
N ARG A 60 9.19 9.07 20.56
CA ARG A 60 7.94 9.48 19.89
C ARG A 60 7.69 10.99 19.99
N HIS A 61 8.33 11.65 20.96
CA HIS A 61 8.25 13.09 21.14
C HIS A 61 8.76 13.88 19.92
N ILE A 62 9.63 13.27 19.09
CA ILE A 62 10.12 13.88 17.84
C ILE A 62 8.96 14.20 16.87
N LEU A 63 7.86 13.44 16.95
CA LEU A 63 6.67 13.60 16.10
C LEU A 63 5.49 14.27 16.83
N MET A 64 5.73 14.94 17.96
CA MET A 64 4.67 15.71 18.63
C MET A 64 4.28 16.94 17.81
N ALA A 65 3.03 17.37 18.02
CA ALA A 65 2.54 18.65 17.55
C ALA A 65 3.42 19.79 18.09
N ARG A 66 3.48 20.88 17.33
CA ARG A 66 4.06 22.15 17.73
C ARG A 66 3.24 22.76 18.86
N ASN A 67 3.85 23.71 19.58
CA ASN A 67 3.17 24.51 20.60
C ASN A 67 3.39 26.01 20.32
N PRO A 68 2.36 26.75 19.88
CA PRO A 68 1.00 26.29 19.60
C PRO A 68 0.92 25.40 18.34
N PRO A 69 -0.09 24.52 18.21
CA PRO A 69 -0.32 23.75 16.99
C PRO A 69 -0.64 24.67 15.81
N GLN A 70 -0.04 24.43 14.64
CA GLN A 70 -0.22 25.23 13.43
C GLN A 70 -0.46 24.32 12.20
N VAL A 71 -1.68 24.27 11.69
CA VAL A 71 -1.95 23.52 10.45
C VAL A 71 -1.51 24.37 9.25
N THR A 72 -0.47 23.94 8.55
CA THR A 72 0.18 24.67 7.44
C THR A 72 -0.10 24.07 6.07
N CYS A 73 -0.60 22.83 6.03
CA CYS A 73 -0.92 22.10 4.81
C CYS A 73 -2.42 21.80 4.71
N SER A 74 -2.92 21.66 3.48
CA SER A 74 -4.23 21.08 3.22
C SER A 74 -4.17 19.57 3.38
N HIS A 75 -5.08 19.01 4.18
CA HIS A 75 -5.14 17.58 4.50
C HIS A 75 -6.41 16.94 3.94
N HIS A 76 -6.47 16.84 2.60
CA HIS A 76 -7.63 16.32 1.87
C HIS A 76 -7.94 14.85 2.18
N GLU A 77 -7.00 14.10 2.74
CA GLU A 77 -7.22 12.74 3.24
C GLU A 77 -8.32 12.67 4.30
N TYR A 78 -8.60 13.78 5.00
CA TYR A 78 -9.62 13.85 6.06
C TYR A 78 -10.90 14.57 5.63
N ASP A 79 -10.95 15.14 4.41
CA ASP A 79 -12.16 15.78 3.89
C ASP A 79 -13.24 14.71 3.68
N GLN A 80 -14.40 14.90 4.30
CA GLN A 80 -15.53 13.98 4.17
C GLN A 80 -16.24 14.22 2.85
N LEU A 81 -16.46 13.16 2.08
CA LEU A 81 -17.32 13.17 0.91
C LEU A 81 -18.69 12.64 1.29
N ALA A 82 -19.75 13.23 0.72
CA ALA A 82 -21.08 12.67 0.85
C ALA A 82 -21.14 11.29 0.17
N ASP A 83 -21.71 10.33 0.88
CA ASP A 83 -21.99 8.99 0.36
C ASP A 83 -23.16 9.03 -0.62
N THR A 84 -23.07 8.24 -1.69
CA THR A 84 -24.21 7.90 -2.53
C THR A 84 -24.63 6.43 -2.29
N ALA A 85 -25.83 6.06 -2.77
CA ALA A 85 -26.26 4.66 -2.73
C ALA A 85 -25.29 3.72 -3.48
N ALA A 86 -24.59 4.22 -4.51
CA ALA A 86 -23.62 3.46 -5.27
C ALA A 86 -22.30 3.19 -4.51
N ASP A 87 -21.97 4.02 -3.53
CA ASP A 87 -20.75 3.88 -2.71
C ASP A 87 -20.93 2.82 -1.60
N ASN A 88 -22.17 2.61 -1.16
CA ASN A 88 -22.53 1.77 -0.02
C ASN A 88 -22.76 0.29 -0.42
N VAL A 89 -21.79 -0.30 -1.13
CA VAL A 89 -21.84 -1.73 -1.46
C VAL A 89 -21.43 -2.57 -0.23
N PRO A 90 -22.28 -3.48 0.27
CA PRO A 90 -21.94 -4.36 1.39
C PRO A 90 -20.67 -5.17 1.14
N LEU A 91 -19.90 -5.44 2.21
CA LEU A 91 -18.69 -6.28 2.12
C LEU A 91 -18.99 -7.68 1.56
N THR A 92 -20.17 -8.22 1.81
CA THR A 92 -20.62 -9.53 1.29
C THR A 92 -20.75 -9.56 -0.23
N MET A 93 -20.87 -8.40 -0.87
CA MET A 93 -20.95 -8.25 -2.32
C MET A 93 -19.60 -7.87 -2.95
N LYS A 94 -18.53 -7.85 -2.14
CA LYS A 94 -17.17 -7.55 -2.61
C LYS A 94 -16.35 -8.83 -2.71
N THR A 95 -15.58 -8.91 -3.78
CA THR A 95 -14.66 -10.00 -4.06
C THR A 95 -13.23 -9.55 -3.79
N HIS A 96 -12.48 -10.40 -3.09
CA HIS A 96 -11.04 -10.25 -2.92
C HIS A 96 -10.29 -11.07 -3.98
N ARG A 97 -9.30 -10.45 -4.61
CA ARG A 97 -8.39 -11.08 -5.56
C ARG A 97 -6.97 -10.62 -5.34
N SER A 98 -6.03 -11.47 -5.75
CA SER A 98 -4.61 -11.18 -5.79
C SER A 98 -4.14 -11.27 -7.23
N PHE A 99 -3.33 -10.29 -7.65
CA PHE A 99 -2.79 -10.17 -8.99
C PHE A 99 -1.27 -10.17 -8.90
N ILE A 100 -0.57 -10.93 -9.74
CA ILE A 100 0.90 -10.98 -9.73
C ILE A 100 1.40 -10.24 -10.96
N PHE A 101 2.26 -9.24 -10.74
CA PHE A 101 2.93 -8.48 -11.79
C PHE A 101 4.42 -8.81 -11.77
N GLY A 102 4.88 -9.56 -12.76
CA GLY A 102 6.29 -9.88 -12.95
C GLY A 102 7.06 -8.74 -13.64
N PRO A 103 8.38 -8.91 -13.84
CA PRO A 103 9.22 -7.89 -14.48
C PRO A 103 8.74 -7.50 -15.89
N ALA A 104 8.28 -8.47 -16.68
CA ALA A 104 7.73 -8.24 -18.02
C ALA A 104 6.47 -7.36 -17.96
N ASP A 105 5.54 -7.64 -17.04
CA ASP A 105 4.31 -6.87 -16.87
C ASP A 105 4.62 -5.43 -16.46
N ILE A 106 5.56 -5.25 -15.51
CA ILE A 106 5.99 -3.92 -15.07
C ILE A 106 6.64 -3.16 -16.24
N SER A 107 7.45 -3.81 -17.07
CA SER A 107 8.05 -3.21 -18.25
C SER A 107 6.99 -2.78 -19.27
N ALA A 108 6.00 -3.64 -19.53
CA ALA A 108 4.87 -3.36 -20.40
C ALA A 108 4.05 -2.15 -19.91
N ILE A 109 3.73 -2.08 -18.61
CA ILE A 109 3.03 -0.93 -18.02
C ILE A 109 3.87 0.34 -18.15
N ARG A 110 5.20 0.27 -17.94
CA ARG A 110 6.10 1.41 -18.17
C ARG A 110 6.05 1.90 -19.61
N GLY A 111 5.92 1.00 -20.59
CA GLY A 111 5.78 1.32 -22.01
C GLY A 111 4.61 2.26 -22.32
N LEU A 112 3.51 2.14 -21.56
CA LEU A 112 2.30 2.97 -21.67
C LEU A 112 2.50 4.42 -21.19
N ALA A 113 3.54 4.67 -20.39
CA ALA A 113 3.86 6.01 -19.91
C ALA A 113 4.68 6.78 -20.96
N PRO A 114 4.52 8.12 -21.04
CA PRO A 114 5.38 8.98 -21.85
C PRO A 114 6.87 8.74 -21.54
N PRO A 115 7.80 8.85 -22.52
CA PRO A 115 9.22 8.52 -22.34
C PRO A 115 9.87 9.15 -21.10
N HIS A 116 9.57 10.42 -20.83
CA HIS A 116 10.09 11.18 -19.69
C HIS A 116 9.54 10.72 -18.32
N LEU A 117 8.56 9.81 -18.27
CA LEU A 117 8.02 9.23 -17.03
C LEU A 117 8.33 7.73 -16.89
N ARG A 118 8.94 7.08 -17.89
CA ARG A 118 9.23 5.64 -17.86
C ARG A 118 10.22 5.23 -16.76
N HIS A 119 11.01 6.17 -16.26
CA HIS A 119 12.00 5.98 -15.19
C HIS A 119 11.42 6.09 -13.76
N CYS A 120 10.11 6.33 -13.61
CA CYS A 120 9.48 6.45 -12.29
C CYS A 120 9.59 5.13 -11.49
N SER A 121 9.38 5.16 -10.17
CA SER A 121 9.48 3.92 -9.39
C SER A 121 8.41 2.91 -9.80
N THR A 122 8.65 1.61 -9.59
CA THR A 122 7.66 0.57 -9.90
C THR A 122 6.37 0.80 -9.13
N PHE A 123 6.47 1.24 -7.86
CA PHE A 123 5.33 1.69 -7.08
C PHE A 123 4.52 2.76 -7.81
N ASP A 124 5.16 3.83 -8.31
CA ASP A 124 4.44 4.94 -8.94
C ASP A 124 3.67 4.47 -10.18
N VAL A 125 4.36 3.71 -11.05
CA VAL A 125 3.81 3.24 -12.34
C VAL A 125 2.67 2.24 -12.12
N LEU A 126 2.89 1.23 -11.28
CA LEU A 126 1.89 0.20 -10.99
C LEU A 126 0.68 0.81 -10.28
N THR A 127 0.89 1.68 -9.29
CA THR A 127 -0.20 2.33 -8.55
C THR A 127 -1.06 3.21 -9.46
N ALA A 128 -0.44 4.00 -10.35
CA ALA A 128 -1.15 4.83 -11.31
C ALA A 128 -1.96 4.01 -12.32
N PHE A 129 -1.40 2.89 -12.78
CA PHE A 129 -2.07 1.95 -13.67
C PHE A 129 -3.29 1.32 -12.99
N LEU A 130 -3.11 0.76 -11.80
CA LEU A 130 -4.18 0.12 -11.03
C LEU A 130 -5.28 1.12 -10.66
N TRP A 131 -4.94 2.37 -10.33
CA TRP A 131 -5.93 3.40 -10.03
C TRP A 131 -6.81 3.73 -11.24
N ARG A 132 -6.20 3.80 -12.43
CA ARG A 132 -6.90 4.00 -13.69
C ARG A 132 -7.82 2.81 -14.00
N CYS A 133 -7.29 1.59 -14.01
CA CYS A 133 -8.08 0.38 -14.29
C CYS A 133 -9.23 0.21 -13.28
N ARG A 134 -8.97 0.47 -11.99
CA ARG A 134 -9.99 0.44 -10.94
C ARG A 134 -11.10 1.45 -11.19
N THR A 135 -10.75 2.68 -11.56
CA THR A 135 -11.74 3.73 -11.84
C THR A 135 -12.62 3.36 -13.03
N ILE A 136 -12.02 2.88 -14.13
CA ILE A 136 -12.75 2.41 -15.31
C ILE A 136 -13.69 1.26 -14.95
N ALA A 137 -13.19 0.28 -14.20
CA ALA A 137 -13.97 -0.89 -13.80
C ALA A 137 -15.14 -0.55 -12.86
N LEU A 138 -15.01 0.47 -12.01
CA LEU A 138 -16.09 0.91 -11.13
C LEU A 138 -17.23 1.60 -11.88
N GLN A 139 -16.96 2.18 -13.05
CA GLN A 139 -17.93 2.94 -13.86
C GLN A 139 -18.72 4.00 -13.06
N PRO A 140 -18.04 4.85 -12.26
CA PRO A 140 -18.71 5.95 -11.55
C PRO A 140 -19.23 7.02 -12.52
N ASN A 141 -19.92 8.04 -12.02
CA ASN A 141 -20.26 9.21 -12.84
C ASN A 141 -18.95 9.89 -13.30
N PRO A 142 -18.82 10.31 -14.57
CA PRO A 142 -17.59 10.95 -15.06
C PRO A 142 -17.16 12.18 -14.25
N ASN A 143 -18.08 12.87 -13.58
CA ASN A 143 -17.81 14.05 -12.76
C ASN A 143 -17.54 13.70 -11.28
N ASP A 144 -17.67 12.44 -10.89
CA ASP A 144 -17.35 12.01 -9.53
C ASP A 144 -15.87 12.21 -9.24
N GLU A 145 -15.57 12.82 -8.10
CA GLU A 145 -14.21 12.89 -7.58
C GLU A 145 -13.77 11.51 -7.12
N MET A 146 -12.65 11.05 -7.68
CA MET A 146 -11.99 9.81 -7.31
C MET A 146 -10.68 10.15 -6.61
N ARG A 147 -10.40 9.45 -5.52
CA ARG A 147 -9.20 9.70 -4.70
C ARG A 147 -8.29 8.49 -4.70
N ILE A 148 -6.99 8.73 -4.66
CA ILE A 148 -5.99 7.73 -4.29
C ILE A 148 -5.18 8.22 -3.10
N ILE A 149 -5.14 7.41 -2.05
CA ILE A 149 -4.38 7.70 -0.84
C ILE A 149 -3.09 6.89 -0.88
N VAL A 150 -1.97 7.59 -0.93
CA VAL A 150 -0.62 7.04 -0.97
C VAL A 150 -0.03 7.08 0.44
N ILE A 151 0.26 5.91 0.99
CA ILE A 151 0.93 5.79 2.29
C ILE A 151 2.44 5.90 2.08
N VAL A 152 3.08 6.87 2.74
CA VAL A 152 4.51 7.15 2.60
C VAL A 152 5.22 6.98 3.95
N ASN A 153 6.27 6.15 3.99
CA ASN A 153 7.18 6.12 5.13
C ASN A 153 7.97 7.44 5.19
N ALA A 154 7.71 8.23 6.23
CA ALA A 154 8.25 9.58 6.36
C ALA A 154 9.57 9.65 7.15
N ARG A 155 10.11 8.52 7.63
CA ARG A 155 11.35 8.50 8.45
C ARG A 155 12.52 9.25 7.80
N ASN A 156 12.68 9.10 6.48
CA ASN A 156 13.74 9.73 5.69
C ASN A 156 13.36 11.11 5.14
N ARG A 157 12.20 11.66 5.54
CA ARG A 157 11.73 13.00 5.11
C ARG A 157 12.17 14.11 6.06
N PHE A 158 12.58 13.76 7.27
CA PHE A 158 13.08 14.67 8.29
C PHE A 158 14.53 15.06 8.03
N ASN A 159 14.93 16.24 8.52
CA ASN A 159 16.32 16.67 8.52
C ASN A 159 16.80 17.03 9.95
N PRO A 160 17.65 16.20 10.59
CA PRO A 160 18.16 14.92 10.08
C PRO A 160 17.05 13.85 9.99
N PRO A 161 17.25 12.77 9.21
CA PRO A 161 16.34 11.63 9.19
C PRO A 161 16.09 11.07 10.60
N LEU A 162 14.92 10.48 10.81
CA LEU A 162 14.64 9.82 12.08
C LEU A 162 15.67 8.70 12.36
N PRO A 163 16.00 8.44 13.65
CA PRO A 163 16.94 7.40 14.00
C PRO A 163 16.59 6.06 13.36
N ARG A 164 17.60 5.31 12.89
CA ARG A 164 17.41 3.99 12.25
C ARG A 164 16.54 3.04 13.09
N GLY A 165 16.64 3.15 14.42
CA GLY A 165 15.88 2.35 15.37
C GLY A 165 14.50 2.89 15.75
N TYR A 166 14.03 4.01 15.19
CA TYR A 166 12.77 4.64 15.57
C TYR A 166 11.59 3.65 15.46
N TYR A 167 11.03 3.31 16.62
CA TYR A 167 9.96 2.35 16.76
C TYR A 167 8.62 3.04 17.03
N GLY A 168 7.78 3.07 16.01
CA GLY A 168 6.49 3.75 16.07
C GLY A 168 5.85 3.86 14.68
N ASN A 169 4.83 4.70 14.59
CA ASN A 169 4.29 5.13 13.31
C ASN A 169 5.05 6.37 12.84
N CYS A 170 5.46 6.40 11.57
CA CYS A 170 5.95 7.58 10.88
C CYS A 170 5.50 7.49 9.41
N THR A 171 4.19 7.56 9.22
CA THR A 171 3.54 7.39 7.90
C THR A 171 2.69 8.61 7.58
N GLY A 172 2.94 9.24 6.44
CA GLY A 172 2.06 10.26 5.87
C GLY A 172 1.06 9.63 4.90
N TYR A 173 -0.14 10.21 4.81
CA TYR A 173 -1.23 9.76 3.97
C TYR A 173 -1.62 10.89 3.03
N SER A 174 -0.96 11.00 1.88
CA SER A 174 -1.27 12.07 0.92
C SER A 174 -2.23 11.58 -0.16
N VAL A 175 -3.06 12.49 -0.65
CA VAL A 175 -4.12 12.20 -1.62
C VAL A 175 -3.80 12.81 -2.97
N ALA A 176 -4.03 12.03 -4.03
CA ALA A 176 -4.26 12.55 -5.37
C ALA A 176 -5.75 12.47 -5.69
N MET A 177 -6.29 13.52 -6.31
CA MET A 177 -7.70 13.67 -6.64
C MET A 177 -7.83 14.04 -8.12
N ALA A 178 -8.81 13.46 -8.79
CA ALA A 178 -9.23 13.81 -10.14
C ALA A 178 -10.65 13.27 -10.37
N THR A 179 -11.34 13.78 -11.37
CA THR A 179 -12.64 13.22 -11.76
C THR A 179 -12.45 11.85 -12.41
N ALA A 180 -13.47 11.00 -12.31
CA ALA A 180 -13.46 9.69 -12.97
C ALA A 180 -13.26 9.81 -14.50
N GLY A 181 -13.84 10.84 -15.11
CA GLY A 181 -13.68 11.15 -16.52
C GLY A 181 -12.25 11.50 -16.89
N GLU A 182 -11.57 12.34 -16.08
CA GLU A 182 -10.15 12.66 -16.30
C GLU A 182 -9.27 11.43 -16.17
N ILE A 183 -9.47 10.61 -15.15
CA ILE A 183 -8.68 9.39 -14.92
C ILE A 183 -8.84 8.40 -16.08
N SER A 184 -10.07 8.22 -16.56
CA SER A 184 -10.37 7.19 -17.57
C SER A 184 -9.94 7.60 -18.98
N ARG A 185 -10.09 8.90 -19.33
CA ARG A 185 -9.85 9.42 -20.68
C ARG A 185 -8.41 9.85 -20.93
N ASN A 186 -7.66 10.25 -19.89
CA ASN A 186 -6.26 10.66 -20.06
C ASN A 186 -5.31 9.44 -20.07
N SER A 187 -4.08 9.70 -20.52
CA SER A 187 -3.00 8.70 -20.54
C SER A 187 -2.57 8.26 -19.15
N LEU A 188 -1.87 7.13 -19.06
CA LEU A 188 -1.21 6.69 -17.82
C LEU A 188 -0.25 7.76 -17.26
N GLY A 189 0.33 8.60 -18.12
CA GLY A 189 1.19 9.71 -17.70
C GLY A 189 0.48 10.71 -16.79
N PHE A 190 -0.82 10.95 -17.01
CA PHE A 190 -1.63 11.85 -16.18
C PHE A 190 -1.79 11.30 -14.76
N THR A 191 -2.30 10.07 -14.61
CA THR A 191 -2.48 9.44 -13.29
C THR A 191 -1.15 9.22 -12.59
N LEU A 192 -0.09 8.90 -13.33
CA LEU A 192 1.28 8.79 -12.81
C LEU A 192 1.80 10.11 -12.25
N GLY A 193 1.58 11.22 -12.95
CA GLY A 193 1.92 12.56 -12.46
C GLY A 193 1.24 12.87 -11.13
N LEU A 194 -0.05 12.56 -11.00
CA LEU A 194 -0.83 12.76 -9.77
C LEU A 194 -0.31 11.92 -8.60
N VAL A 195 -0.08 10.61 -8.81
CA VAL A 195 0.45 9.70 -7.78
C VAL A 195 1.83 10.17 -7.30
N ARG A 196 2.70 10.60 -8.21
CA ARG A 196 4.02 11.14 -7.86
C ARG A 196 3.92 12.41 -7.03
N LYS A 197 3.04 13.33 -7.41
CA LYS A 197 2.81 14.57 -6.68
C LYS A 197 2.32 14.27 -5.26
N ALA A 198 1.33 13.40 -5.11
CA ALA A 198 0.84 12.97 -3.80
C ALA A 198 1.98 12.36 -2.95
N LYS A 199 2.79 11.45 -3.51
CA LYS A 199 3.94 10.88 -2.80
C LYS A 199 4.99 11.92 -2.38
N ALA A 200 5.20 12.94 -3.22
CA ALA A 200 6.16 14.02 -2.96
C ALA A 200 5.67 15.04 -1.93
N ASN A 201 4.36 15.21 -1.79
CA ASN A 201 3.75 16.11 -0.81
C ASN A 201 4.05 15.72 0.64
N VAL A 202 4.37 14.45 0.91
CA VAL A 202 4.76 13.98 2.25
C VAL A 202 6.20 14.42 2.54
N THR A 203 6.32 15.64 3.02
CA THR A 203 7.54 16.29 3.53
C THR A 203 7.57 16.28 5.06
N GLU A 204 8.67 16.71 5.66
CA GLU A 204 8.72 16.96 7.10
C GLU A 204 7.62 17.94 7.55
N GLU A 205 7.45 19.06 6.84
CA GLU A 205 6.42 20.05 7.18
C GLU A 205 5.01 19.47 7.09
N TYR A 206 4.74 18.64 6.08
CA TYR A 206 3.46 17.93 5.98
C TYR A 206 3.20 17.05 7.21
N MET A 207 4.22 16.31 7.67
CA MET A 207 4.10 15.48 8.88
C MET A 207 3.86 16.31 10.15
N ARG A 208 4.51 17.48 10.28
CA ARG A 208 4.29 18.41 11.39
C ARG A 208 2.87 18.99 11.36
N SER A 209 2.40 19.39 10.19
CA SER A 209 1.02 19.86 9.98
C SER A 209 -0.03 18.80 10.32
N VAL A 210 0.21 17.52 9.95
CA VAL A 210 -0.66 16.41 10.37
C VAL A 210 -0.70 16.31 11.89
N ALA A 211 0.44 16.31 12.58
CA ALA A 211 0.48 16.20 14.04
C ALA A 211 -0.33 17.32 14.72
N ASP A 212 -0.20 18.55 14.24
CA ASP A 212 -0.96 19.70 14.73
C ASP A 212 -2.47 19.54 14.50
N LEU A 213 -2.85 19.10 13.30
CA LEU A 213 -4.25 18.80 12.97
C LEU A 213 -4.84 17.74 13.91
N MET A 214 -4.07 16.70 14.25
CA MET A 214 -4.53 15.62 15.15
C MET A 214 -4.85 16.13 16.55
N VAL A 215 -4.05 17.05 17.08
CA VAL A 215 -4.29 17.66 18.40
C VAL A 215 -5.51 18.59 18.37
N ILE A 216 -5.70 19.33 17.28
CA ILE A 216 -6.84 20.25 17.13
C ILE A 216 -8.16 19.49 16.91
N LYS A 217 -8.17 18.47 16.03
CA LYS A 217 -9.40 17.81 15.55
C LYS A 217 -9.68 16.43 16.14
N GLY A 218 -8.78 15.86 16.96
CA GLY A 218 -9.01 14.58 17.61
C GLY A 218 -9.06 13.38 16.64
N ARG A 219 -7.97 13.16 15.89
CA ARG A 219 -7.76 12.06 14.92
C ARG A 219 -8.96 11.82 13.97
N PRO A 220 -9.15 12.69 12.95
CA PRO A 220 -10.19 12.49 11.95
C PRO A 220 -10.04 11.17 11.18
N TRP A 221 -11.18 10.65 10.72
CA TRP A 221 -11.22 9.48 9.84
C TRP A 221 -10.81 9.85 8.42
N TYR A 222 -10.11 8.94 7.75
CA TYR A 222 -9.90 9.06 6.31
C TYR A 222 -11.24 8.90 5.58
N THR A 223 -11.45 9.66 4.51
CA THR A 223 -12.55 9.32 3.61
C THR A 223 -12.21 8.03 2.87
N MET A 224 -13.10 7.05 2.96
CA MET A 224 -13.00 5.80 2.20
C MET A 224 -13.91 5.80 0.98
N VAL A 225 -14.82 6.77 0.89
CA VAL A 225 -15.75 6.98 -0.21
C VAL A 225 -14.94 7.29 -1.47
N ARG A 226 -15.17 6.52 -2.54
CA ARG A 226 -14.47 6.65 -3.84
C ARG A 226 -12.94 6.73 -3.73
N SER A 227 -12.38 6.23 -2.63
CA SER A 227 -10.98 6.33 -2.31
C SER A 227 -10.28 4.99 -2.51
N TYR A 228 -9.09 5.04 -3.11
CA TYR A 228 -8.23 3.89 -3.28
C TYR A 228 -7.01 4.02 -2.37
N LEU A 229 -6.98 3.30 -1.25
CA LEU A 229 -5.86 3.32 -0.31
C LEU A 229 -4.82 2.28 -0.71
N VAL A 230 -3.57 2.70 -0.92
CA VAL A 230 -2.48 1.82 -1.38
C VAL A 230 -1.32 1.85 -0.39
N SER A 231 -0.87 0.66 0.00
CA SER A 231 0.30 0.45 0.86
C SER A 231 1.32 -0.43 0.14
N ASP A 232 2.55 0.04 0.03
CA ASP A 232 3.68 -0.74 -0.46
C ASP A 232 4.47 -1.33 0.70
N VAL A 233 4.47 -2.66 0.79
CA VAL A 233 5.24 -3.42 1.77
C VAL A 233 6.28 -4.33 1.11
N THR A 234 6.57 -4.12 -0.19
CA THR A 234 7.63 -4.87 -0.91
C THR A 234 8.99 -4.72 -0.25
N ARG A 235 9.26 -3.55 0.36
CA ARG A 235 10.50 -3.23 1.07
C ARG A 235 10.48 -3.56 2.56
N ALA A 236 9.39 -4.13 3.07
CA ALA A 236 9.31 -4.55 4.47
C ALA A 236 10.03 -5.87 4.74
N MET A 237 10.56 -6.54 3.70
CA MET A 237 11.41 -7.75 3.79
C MET A 237 10.79 -8.93 4.57
N PHE A 238 9.46 -8.98 4.67
CA PHE A 238 8.78 -10.09 5.35
C PHE A 238 9.14 -11.47 4.76
N ALA A 239 9.43 -11.52 3.46
CA ALA A 239 9.84 -12.75 2.76
C ALA A 239 11.23 -13.28 3.18
N GLU A 240 12.04 -12.46 3.86
CA GLU A 240 13.39 -12.82 4.29
C GLU A 240 13.45 -13.26 5.76
N MET A 241 12.33 -13.18 6.48
CA MET A 241 12.27 -13.50 7.92
C MET A 241 12.37 -15.00 8.16
N ASN A 242 13.36 -15.42 8.95
CA ASN A 242 13.54 -16.81 9.33
C ASN A 242 13.35 -16.95 10.85
N PHE A 243 12.32 -17.69 11.24
CA PHE A 243 12.02 -18.01 12.66
C PHE A 243 12.55 -19.39 13.06
N GLY A 244 13.60 -19.89 12.39
CA GLY A 244 14.17 -21.23 12.60
C GLY A 244 13.54 -22.32 11.74
N TRP A 245 12.47 -22.01 10.98
CA TRP A 245 11.81 -22.93 10.05
C TRP A 245 12.21 -22.71 8.58
N GLY A 246 13.22 -21.87 8.33
CA GLY A 246 13.60 -21.41 7.00
C GLY A 246 12.80 -20.17 6.56
N LYS A 247 13.09 -19.68 5.35
CA LYS A 247 12.39 -18.52 4.78
C LYS A 247 10.95 -18.88 4.39
N PRO A 248 9.98 -17.96 4.58
CA PRO A 248 8.59 -18.20 4.25
C PRO A 248 8.39 -18.38 2.75
N LYS A 249 7.48 -19.28 2.36
CA LYS A 249 7.01 -19.38 0.96
C LYS A 249 6.20 -18.16 0.53
N PHE A 250 5.53 -17.52 1.48
CA PHE A 250 4.78 -16.28 1.29
C PHE A 250 4.73 -15.52 2.62
N ALA A 251 4.88 -14.20 2.57
CA ALA A 251 4.75 -13.35 3.73
C ALA A 251 4.11 -12.01 3.34
N GLY A 252 3.03 -11.65 4.03
CA GLY A 252 2.31 -10.41 3.77
C GLY A 252 1.02 -10.31 4.57
N PRO A 253 0.30 -9.18 4.46
CA PRO A 253 -0.99 -8.99 5.11
C PRO A 253 -2.01 -10.07 4.74
N ALA A 254 -2.72 -10.60 5.74
CA ALA A 254 -3.65 -11.71 5.56
C ALA A 254 -4.88 -11.37 4.72
N LYS A 255 -5.44 -10.15 4.84
CA LYS A 255 -6.56 -9.65 4.03
C LYS A 255 -6.46 -8.14 3.82
N GLY A 256 -6.56 -7.70 2.57
CA GLY A 256 -6.73 -6.28 2.21
C GLY A 256 -8.20 -5.88 2.26
N ASN A 257 -8.73 -5.53 3.43
CA ASN A 257 -10.13 -5.11 3.59
C ASN A 257 -10.34 -3.60 3.37
N VAL A 258 -9.31 -2.80 3.66
CA VAL A 258 -9.39 -1.32 3.62
C VAL A 258 -8.36 -0.73 2.65
N ALA A 259 -7.20 -1.40 2.51
CA ALA A 259 -6.13 -0.99 1.62
C ALA A 259 -5.79 -2.11 0.63
N SER A 260 -5.35 -1.72 -0.56
CA SER A 260 -4.58 -2.59 -1.44
C SER A 260 -3.13 -2.62 -1.01
N PHE A 261 -2.58 -3.83 -0.88
CA PHE A 261 -1.18 -4.03 -0.55
C PHE A 261 -0.40 -4.49 -1.79
N GLN A 262 0.72 -3.83 -2.05
CA GLN A 262 1.77 -4.31 -2.94
C GLN A 262 2.79 -5.08 -2.09
N ILE A 263 2.97 -6.36 -2.40
CA ILE A 263 3.73 -7.32 -1.59
C ILE A 263 4.80 -7.94 -2.49
N LEU A 264 6.01 -8.07 -1.98
CA LEU A 264 7.07 -8.78 -2.69
C LEU A 264 6.68 -10.25 -2.82
N TYR A 265 6.66 -10.76 -4.05
CA TYR A 265 6.33 -12.13 -4.35
C TYR A 265 7.47 -12.76 -5.12
N ARG A 266 7.90 -13.96 -4.73
CA ARG A 266 8.90 -14.73 -5.47
C ARG A 266 8.23 -15.98 -6.03
N ASN A 267 8.29 -16.14 -7.35
CA ASN A 267 7.67 -17.28 -8.00
C ASN A 267 8.48 -18.57 -7.79
N LYS A 268 7.95 -19.71 -8.25
CA LYS A 268 8.61 -21.03 -8.13
C LYS A 268 9.97 -21.12 -8.85
N ASN A 269 10.23 -20.24 -9.81
CA ASN A 269 11.50 -20.17 -10.56
C ASN A 269 12.50 -19.21 -9.89
N GLY A 270 12.16 -18.60 -8.76
CA GLY A 270 13.02 -17.66 -8.05
C GLY A 270 12.98 -16.21 -8.58
N GLU A 271 12.10 -15.91 -9.53
CA GLU A 271 11.95 -14.55 -10.07
C GLU A 271 11.03 -13.71 -9.18
N ASP A 272 11.47 -12.49 -8.90
CA ASP A 272 10.75 -11.52 -8.07
C ASP A 272 9.68 -10.79 -8.89
N GLY A 273 8.51 -10.62 -8.30
CA GLY A 273 7.38 -9.85 -8.80
C GLY A 273 6.62 -9.17 -7.67
N ILE A 274 5.52 -8.53 -8.02
CA ILE A 274 4.68 -7.80 -7.07
C ILE A 274 3.31 -8.44 -7.03
N LEU A 275 2.93 -8.99 -5.89
CA LEU A 275 1.57 -9.41 -5.61
C LEU A 275 0.77 -8.22 -5.11
N VAL A 276 -0.34 -7.93 -5.77
CA VAL A 276 -1.28 -6.85 -5.44
C VAL A 276 -2.57 -7.46 -4.94
N THR A 277 -2.97 -7.10 -3.73
CA THR A 277 -4.29 -7.48 -3.19
C THR A 277 -5.31 -6.39 -3.48
N LEU A 278 -6.50 -6.76 -3.95
CA LEU A 278 -7.57 -5.84 -4.32
C LEU A 278 -8.93 -6.38 -3.85
N CYS A 279 -9.81 -5.46 -3.47
CA CYS A 279 -11.19 -5.73 -3.07
C CYS A 279 -12.12 -4.77 -3.81
N LEU A 280 -13.05 -5.32 -4.60
CA LEU A 280 -14.02 -4.56 -5.40
C LEU A 280 -15.38 -5.25 -5.35
N PRO A 281 -16.50 -4.54 -5.60
CA PRO A 281 -17.77 -5.20 -5.91
C PRO A 281 -17.57 -6.26 -7.00
N THR A 282 -18.18 -7.45 -6.85
CA THR A 282 -17.92 -8.59 -7.76
C THR A 282 -18.03 -8.23 -9.25
N PRO A 283 -19.08 -7.52 -9.73
CA PRO A 283 -19.16 -7.13 -11.14
C PRO A 283 -18.04 -6.17 -11.58
N ALA A 284 -17.56 -5.32 -10.66
CA ALA A 284 -16.44 -4.42 -10.93
C ALA A 284 -15.11 -5.19 -10.96
N MET A 285 -14.95 -6.27 -10.17
CA MET A 285 -13.77 -7.11 -10.21
C MET A 285 -13.62 -7.80 -11.58
N GLU A 286 -14.70 -8.34 -12.14
CA GLU A 286 -14.68 -8.97 -13.47
C GLU A 286 -14.31 -7.99 -14.58
N ARG A 287 -14.80 -6.74 -14.50
CA ARG A 287 -14.41 -5.67 -15.43
C ARG A 287 -12.95 -5.26 -15.23
N PHE A 288 -12.49 -5.21 -13.98
CA PHE A 288 -11.12 -4.88 -13.64
C PHE A 288 -10.14 -5.91 -14.23
N GLU A 289 -10.43 -7.21 -14.08
CA GLU A 289 -9.63 -8.29 -14.68
C GLU A 289 -9.53 -8.12 -16.20
N LYS A 290 -10.66 -7.84 -16.87
CA LYS A 290 -10.68 -7.58 -18.32
C LYS A 290 -9.89 -6.33 -18.73
N GLU A 291 -9.98 -5.24 -17.97
CA GLU A 291 -9.25 -4.00 -18.25
C GLU A 291 -7.74 -4.19 -18.11
N VAL A 292 -7.31 -4.90 -17.06
CA VAL A 292 -5.90 -5.25 -16.85
C VAL A 292 -5.40 -6.13 -17.99
N ASP A 293 -6.10 -7.22 -18.31
CA ASP A 293 -5.73 -8.13 -19.39
C ASP A 293 -5.72 -7.47 -20.77
N GLY A 294 -6.73 -6.65 -21.07
CA GLY A 294 -6.86 -5.95 -22.35
C GLY A 294 -5.65 -5.07 -22.65
N THR A 295 -5.12 -4.41 -21.61
CA THR A 295 -3.92 -3.59 -21.70
C THR A 295 -2.69 -4.39 -22.17
N PHE A 296 -2.54 -5.65 -21.74
CA PHE A 296 -1.41 -6.49 -22.14
C PHE A 296 -1.61 -7.14 -23.52
N LYS A 297 -2.85 -7.43 -23.92
CA LYS A 297 -3.16 -8.02 -25.24
C LYS A 297 -2.97 -7.03 -26.39
N GLU A 298 -3.25 -5.75 -26.20
CA GLU A 298 -2.98 -4.72 -27.21
C GLU A 298 -1.49 -4.57 -27.53
N GLN A 299 -0.59 -4.96 -26.61
CA GLN A 299 0.86 -4.95 -26.84
C GLN A 299 1.37 -6.19 -27.59
N SER A 300 0.72 -7.35 -27.46
CA SER A 300 1.13 -8.61 -28.12
C SER A 300 0.86 -8.68 -29.62
N ASN A 301 0.04 -7.78 -30.18
CA ASN A 301 -0.14 -7.65 -31.63
C ASN A 301 1.12 -7.16 -32.38
N GLY A 302 2.22 -6.90 -31.67
CA GLY A 302 3.57 -6.64 -32.21
C GLY A 302 4.53 -7.83 -32.19
N GLY A 303 4.09 -9.04 -31.81
CA GLY A 303 4.89 -10.28 -31.88
C GLY A 303 5.31 -10.83 -30.51
N GLY A 304 4.47 -11.69 -29.94
CA GLY A 304 4.80 -12.56 -28.81
C GLY A 304 3.61 -12.79 -27.88
N ASP A 305 3.25 -14.06 -27.64
CA ASP A 305 2.21 -14.46 -26.69
C ASP A 305 2.56 -14.03 -25.26
N ALA A 306 2.07 -12.86 -24.84
CA ALA A 306 2.14 -12.43 -23.46
C ALA A 306 1.15 -13.25 -22.62
N LYS A 307 1.66 -14.11 -21.73
CA LYS A 307 0.82 -14.79 -20.73
C LYS A 307 0.16 -13.74 -19.83
N SER A 308 -1.15 -13.87 -19.62
CA SER A 308 -1.90 -13.02 -18.71
C SER A 308 -1.27 -13.05 -17.30
N PRO A 309 -1.13 -11.89 -16.62
CA PRO A 309 -0.66 -11.82 -15.24
C PRO A 309 -1.67 -12.43 -14.24
N LEU A 310 -2.85 -12.86 -14.71
CA LEU A 310 -3.88 -13.51 -13.92
C LEU A 310 -3.57 -14.99 -13.68
N SER A 311 -2.46 -15.29 -13.00
CA SER A 311 -2.43 -16.52 -12.20
C SER A 311 -3.09 -16.19 -10.86
N SER A 312 -4.40 -16.46 -10.73
CA SER A 312 -5.01 -16.47 -9.40
C SER A 312 -4.36 -17.59 -8.58
N LEU A 313 -3.77 -17.22 -7.44
CA LEU A 313 -3.39 -18.18 -6.39
C LEU A 313 -4.63 -18.73 -5.70
#